data_AF-A0A932IU80-F1
#
_entry.id   AF-A0A932IU80-F1
#
_cell.length_a   1.000
_cell.length_b   1.000
_cell.length_c   1.000
_cell.angle_alpha   90.00
_cell.angle_beta   90.00
_cell.angle_gamma   90.00
#
_symmetry.space_group_name_H-M   'P 1'
#
loop_
_entity.id
_entity.type
_entity.pdbx_description
1 polymer ?
#
loop_
_entity_poly.entity_id
_entity_poly.type
_entity_poly.pdbx_seq_one_letter_code
_entity_poly.pdbx_strand_id
1 'polypeptide(L)'
;MGGPAGVSVVALGGRPEWVAASSSAWAYTVVVGAAFAVAVIWCLVYVVRQRDVLPLVMLVGGLISMGLEPAVDTLGKVWYAHDNPWVVYVGMGVPQPAFLLMGYSLFWGGAVYIASRMVGKGTSIYKVFAAVFVMDLFVEYLGVSVLGVGLYYDFSPLKFWGFPLWWAFVNAAAAVVGVWLVLTLEDRMTGWRRAVFLVTPATAFGTTHAACAWPVWLALHSDAPQWAGYVAAAYAIAMSLGLTAFVATELRAKLLPGSRVDGGEGRWRSPLAAH
;
A
#
# COMPACT_ATOMS: atom_id res chain seq x y z
N MET A 1 -20.61 30.83 32.50
CA MET A 1 -19.32 30.27 32.05
C MET A 1 -19.64 29.12 31.10
N GLY A 2 -19.67 29.39 29.80
CA GLY A 2 -19.83 28.36 28.78
C GLY A 2 -18.49 27.66 28.58
N GLY A 3 -18.45 26.34 28.76
CA GLY A 3 -17.26 25.54 28.49
C GLY A 3 -16.85 25.65 27.02
N PRO A 4 -15.58 25.37 26.67
CA PRO A 4 -15.15 25.40 25.28
C PRO A 4 -15.99 24.40 24.51
N ALA A 5 -16.69 24.88 23.48
CA ALA A 5 -17.30 24.02 22.48
C ALA A 5 -16.20 23.08 21.98
N GLY A 6 -16.38 21.78 22.25
CA GLY A 6 -15.45 20.77 21.80
C GLY A 6 -15.21 20.96 20.32
N VAL A 7 -13.97 21.23 19.95
CA VAL A 7 -13.54 21.17 18.56
C VAL A 7 -13.78 19.72 18.14
N SER A 8 -14.92 19.49 17.50
CA SER A 8 -15.19 18.27 16.77
C SER A 8 -14.06 18.15 15.77
N VAL A 9 -13.08 17.29 16.06
CA VAL A 9 -12.17 16.77 15.05
C VAL A 9 -13.09 16.33 13.93
N VAL A 10 -12.98 16.97 12.75
CA VAL A 10 -13.87 16.77 11.59
C VAL A 10 -14.21 15.30 11.50
N ALA A 11 -15.35 14.94 12.10
CA ALA A 11 -15.78 13.58 12.11
C ALA A 11 -16.13 13.32 10.65
N LEU A 12 -15.60 12.24 10.08
CA LEU A 12 -16.22 11.65 8.92
C LEU A 12 -17.73 11.71 9.15
N GLY A 13 -18.48 12.24 8.18
CA GLY A 13 -19.94 12.17 8.25
C GLY A 13 -20.35 10.76 8.65
N GLY A 14 -21.43 10.64 9.44
CA GLY A 14 -21.82 9.37 10.03
C GLY A 14 -21.77 8.22 9.02
N ARG A 15 -21.17 7.09 9.42
CA ARG A 15 -21.03 5.90 8.60
C ARG A 15 -22.38 5.59 7.92
N PRO A 16 -22.43 5.48 6.59
CA PRO A 16 -23.69 5.21 5.91
C PRO A 16 -24.25 3.83 6.29
N GLU A 17 -25.40 3.79 6.96
CA GLU A 17 -26.05 2.53 7.39
C GLU A 17 -26.60 1.71 6.22
N TRP A 18 -26.83 2.35 5.06
CA TRP A 18 -27.37 1.68 3.87
C TRP A 18 -26.34 0.81 3.12
N VAL A 19 -25.05 0.91 3.45
CA VAL A 19 -24.03 0.00 2.88
C VAL A 19 -24.00 -1.26 3.73
N ALA A 20 -24.59 -2.34 3.20
CA ALA A 20 -24.64 -3.64 3.84
C ALA A 20 -24.17 -4.72 2.86
N ALA A 21 -23.25 -5.58 3.28
CA ALA A 21 -22.55 -6.54 2.43
C ALA A 21 -22.09 -7.78 3.21
N SER A 22 -22.74 -8.18 4.31
CA SER A 22 -22.20 -9.22 5.21
C SER A 22 -21.80 -10.52 4.50
N SER A 23 -22.64 -11.04 3.61
CA SER A 23 -22.36 -12.29 2.87
C SER A 23 -21.17 -12.16 1.92
N SER A 24 -21.08 -11.06 1.15
CA SER A 24 -19.95 -10.82 0.25
C SER A 24 -18.67 -10.47 1.03
N ALA A 25 -18.79 -9.78 2.17
CA ALA A 25 -17.69 -9.50 3.08
C ALA A 25 -17.13 -10.77 3.72
N TRP A 26 -17.97 -11.74 4.10
CA TRP A 26 -17.52 -13.07 4.54
C TRP A 26 -16.78 -13.81 3.44
N ALA A 27 -17.36 -13.90 2.23
CA ALA A 27 -16.73 -14.56 1.10
C ALA A 27 -15.36 -13.93 0.78
N TYR A 28 -15.31 -12.60 0.74
CA TYR A 28 -14.08 -11.84 0.52
C TYR A 28 -13.04 -12.11 1.63
N THR A 29 -13.46 -12.11 2.89
CA THR A 29 -12.58 -12.43 4.04
C THR A 29 -12.01 -13.84 3.96
N VAL A 30 -12.82 -14.84 3.60
CA VAL A 30 -12.37 -16.22 3.47
C VAL A 30 -11.36 -16.37 2.33
N VAL A 31 -11.62 -15.74 1.17
CA VAL A 31 -10.71 -15.80 0.01
C VAL A 31 -9.37 -15.13 0.34
N VAL A 32 -9.41 -13.90 0.88
CA VAL A 32 -8.18 -13.17 1.26
C VAL A 32 -7.46 -13.90 2.39
N GLY A 33 -8.19 -14.45 3.37
CA GLY A 33 -7.62 -15.22 4.47
C GLY A 33 -6.97 -16.52 4.04
N ALA A 34 -7.56 -17.23 3.07
CA ALA A 34 -6.94 -18.42 2.48
C ALA A 34 -5.64 -18.06 1.74
N ALA A 35 -5.66 -17.00 0.92
CA ALA A 35 -4.46 -16.50 0.26
C ALA A 35 -3.36 -16.08 1.25
N PHE A 36 -3.75 -15.42 2.35
CA PHE A 36 -2.84 -15.05 3.43
C PHE A 36 -2.24 -16.27 4.13
N ALA A 37 -3.05 -17.27 4.47
CA ALA A 37 -2.56 -18.52 5.06
C ALA A 37 -1.56 -19.23 4.15
N VAL A 38 -1.85 -19.31 2.85
CA VAL A 38 -0.91 -19.86 1.85
C VAL A 38 0.39 -19.06 1.81
N ALA A 39 0.33 -17.73 1.83
CA ALA A 39 1.51 -16.88 1.84
C ALA A 39 2.35 -17.06 3.11
N VAL A 40 1.71 -17.18 4.29
CA VAL A 40 2.40 -17.47 5.56
C VAL A 40 3.11 -18.82 5.48
N ILE A 41 2.41 -19.87 5.05
CA ILE A 41 2.99 -21.22 4.89
C ILE A 41 4.18 -21.17 3.92
N TRP A 42 4.02 -20.50 2.78
CA TRP A 42 5.10 -20.32 1.82
C TRP A 42 6.30 -19.59 2.43
N CYS A 43 6.07 -18.50 3.18
CA CYS A 43 7.14 -17.78 3.87
C CYS A 43 7.87 -18.67 4.87
N LEU A 44 7.15 -19.45 5.67
CA LEU A 44 7.74 -20.37 6.65
C LEU A 44 8.59 -21.45 5.97
N VAL A 45 8.08 -22.06 4.89
CA VAL A 45 8.85 -23.02 4.08
C VAL A 45 10.08 -22.36 3.46
N TYR A 46 9.94 -21.13 2.98
CA TYR A 46 11.05 -20.35 2.41
C TYR A 46 12.12 -20.06 3.46
N VAL A 47 11.74 -19.65 4.68
CA VAL A 47 12.66 -19.43 5.80
C VAL A 47 13.45 -20.69 6.10
N VAL A 48 12.80 -21.85 6.18
CA VAL A 48 13.47 -23.12 6.48
C VAL A 48 14.42 -23.54 5.36
N ARG A 49 14.00 -23.42 4.10
CA ARG A 49 14.78 -23.89 2.94
C ARG A 49 15.92 -22.95 2.55
N GLN A 50 15.67 -21.65 2.58
CA GLN A 50 16.60 -20.61 2.09
C GLN A 50 17.36 -19.92 3.23
N ARG A 51 16.99 -20.16 4.49
CA ARG A 51 17.54 -19.49 5.68
C ARG A 51 17.44 -17.96 5.60
N ASP A 52 16.43 -17.46 4.89
CA ASP A 52 16.15 -16.04 4.78
C ASP A 52 14.77 -15.72 5.36
N VAL A 53 14.76 -14.92 6.42
CA VAL A 53 13.55 -14.50 7.14
C VAL A 53 12.87 -13.29 6.51
N LEU A 54 13.52 -12.63 5.55
CA LEU A 54 13.01 -11.39 4.97
C LEU A 54 11.58 -11.45 4.41
N PRO A 55 11.15 -12.49 3.66
CA PRO A 55 9.76 -12.55 3.19
C PRO A 55 8.75 -12.54 4.35
N LEU A 56 9.06 -13.27 5.43
CA LEU A 56 8.21 -13.28 6.62
C LEU A 56 8.20 -11.92 7.32
N VAL A 57 9.37 -11.29 7.46
CA VAL A 57 9.49 -9.94 8.05
C VAL A 57 8.69 -8.92 7.24
N MET A 58 8.77 -8.96 5.91
CA MET A 58 7.99 -8.10 5.03
C MET A 58 6.49 -8.37 5.15
N LEU A 59 6.07 -9.64 5.24
CA LEU A 59 4.68 -10.04 5.45
C LEU A 59 4.14 -9.45 6.76
N VAL A 60 4.90 -9.55 7.86
CA VAL A 60 4.56 -8.92 9.15
C VAL A 60 4.55 -7.40 9.04
N GLY A 61 5.51 -6.80 8.32
CA GLY A 61 5.53 -5.36 8.11
C GLY A 61 4.31 -4.84 7.36
N GLY A 62 3.75 -5.64 6.44
CA GLY A 62 2.49 -5.35 5.77
C GLY A 62 1.31 -5.34 6.76
N LEU A 63 1.26 -6.26 7.73
CA LEU A 63 0.25 -6.20 8.81
C LEU A 63 0.36 -4.90 9.61
N ILE A 64 1.58 -4.47 9.92
CA ILE A 64 1.83 -3.22 10.66
C ILE A 64 1.37 -2.00 9.85
N SER A 65 1.57 -2.02 8.52
CA SER A 65 1.20 -0.89 7.65
C SER A 65 -0.30 -0.60 7.64
N MET A 66 -1.13 -1.59 7.95
CA MET A 66 -2.58 -1.41 8.10
C MET A 66 -2.95 -0.47 9.26
N GLY A 67 -2.05 -0.20 10.20
CA GLY A 67 -2.25 0.85 11.21
C GLY A 67 -2.36 2.27 10.64
N LEU A 68 -1.91 2.50 9.40
CA LEU A 68 -2.05 3.79 8.70
C LEU A 68 -3.34 3.90 7.91
N GLU A 69 -4.01 2.77 7.65
CA GLU A 69 -5.22 2.71 6.83
C GLU A 69 -6.34 3.62 7.34
N PRO A 70 -6.66 3.67 8.66
CA PRO A 70 -7.73 4.54 9.12
C PRO A 70 -7.51 6.02 8.80
N ALA A 71 -6.26 6.49 8.79
CA ALA A 71 -5.95 7.85 8.41
C ALA A 71 -6.21 8.09 6.92
N VAL A 72 -5.80 7.14 6.08
CA VAL A 72 -6.00 7.19 4.64
C VAL A 72 -7.49 7.07 4.28
N ASP A 73 -8.23 6.15 4.90
CA ASP A 73 -9.68 6.02 4.76
C ASP A 73 -10.40 7.31 5.11
N THR A 74 -10.01 7.92 6.25
CA THR A 74 -10.63 9.15 6.71
C THR A 74 -10.37 10.29 5.73
N LEU A 75 -9.12 10.47 5.34
CA LEU A 75 -8.74 11.54 4.42
C LEU A 75 -9.29 11.31 3.00
N GLY A 76 -9.43 10.05 2.60
CA GLY A 76 -9.95 9.58 1.33
C GLY A 76 -11.47 9.47 1.22
N LYS A 77 -12.19 9.67 2.34
CA LYS A 77 -13.64 9.49 2.45
C LYS A 77 -14.08 8.06 2.09
N VAL A 78 -13.48 7.08 2.74
CA VAL A 78 -13.77 5.65 2.56
C VAL A 78 -14.55 5.08 3.75
N TRP A 79 -15.55 4.26 3.46
CA TRP A 79 -16.26 3.47 4.46
C TRP A 79 -16.39 2.01 4.01
N TYR A 80 -16.26 1.08 4.96
CA TYR A 80 -16.60 -0.33 4.76
C TYR A 80 -18.03 -0.63 5.18
N ALA A 81 -18.64 -1.64 4.58
CA ALA A 81 -20.02 -2.08 4.84
C ALA A 81 -20.31 -2.26 6.33
N HIS A 82 -21.46 -1.78 6.80
CA HIS A 82 -21.72 -1.61 8.22
C HIS A 82 -21.79 -2.92 9.01
N ASP A 83 -22.31 -3.93 8.35
CA ASP A 83 -22.51 -5.32 8.77
C ASP A 83 -21.30 -6.22 8.45
N ASN A 84 -20.11 -5.62 8.29
CA ASN A 84 -18.88 -6.38 8.10
C ASN A 84 -18.66 -7.34 9.27
N PRO A 85 -18.51 -8.65 9.01
CA PRO A 85 -18.64 -9.66 10.05
C PRO A 85 -17.42 -9.75 10.98
N TRP A 86 -16.26 -9.26 10.56
CA TRP A 86 -15.03 -9.39 11.33
C TRP A 86 -14.24 -8.10 11.32
N VAL A 87 -14.56 -7.22 12.27
CA VAL A 87 -13.80 -6.01 12.55
C VAL A 87 -12.65 -6.34 13.49
N VAL A 88 -11.42 -5.93 13.13
CA VAL A 88 -10.22 -6.13 13.96
C VAL A 88 -10.06 -5.01 14.97
N TYR A 89 -10.23 -3.76 14.53
CA TYR A 89 -10.23 -2.59 15.40
C TYR A 89 -10.99 -1.43 14.73
N VAL A 90 -11.20 -0.36 15.48
CA VAL A 90 -11.79 0.90 14.97
C VAL A 90 -10.74 2.00 15.14
N GLY A 91 -10.27 2.56 14.02
CA GLY A 91 -9.30 3.66 14.01
C GLY A 91 -9.95 4.91 13.43
N MET A 92 -9.78 6.07 14.06
CA MET A 92 -10.36 7.34 13.59
C MET A 92 -11.89 7.28 13.31
N GLY A 93 -12.61 6.38 13.98
CA GLY A 93 -14.04 6.15 13.76
C GLY A 93 -14.38 5.19 12.61
N VAL A 94 -13.40 4.70 11.85
CA VAL A 94 -13.57 3.74 10.75
C VAL A 94 -13.32 2.31 11.25
N PRO A 95 -14.32 1.42 11.24
CA PRO A 95 -14.13 0.01 11.54
C PRO A 95 -13.32 -0.67 10.46
N GLN A 96 -12.28 -1.39 10.88
CA GLN A 96 -11.31 -1.99 9.99
C GLN A 96 -11.52 -3.50 9.88
N PRO A 97 -11.94 -4.02 8.72
CA PRO A 97 -12.19 -5.44 8.51
C PRO A 97 -10.93 -6.31 8.56
N ALA A 98 -11.08 -7.58 8.92
CA ALA A 98 -9.97 -8.54 8.95
C ALA A 98 -9.38 -8.80 7.55
N PHE A 99 -10.22 -8.78 6.50
CA PHE A 99 -9.73 -8.90 5.13
C PHE A 99 -8.77 -7.79 4.74
N LEU A 100 -8.94 -6.60 5.32
CA LEU A 100 -8.06 -5.46 5.08
C LEU A 100 -6.67 -5.73 5.67
N LEU A 101 -6.61 -6.15 6.93
CA LEU A 101 -5.36 -6.52 7.60
C LEU A 101 -4.58 -7.59 6.80
N MET A 102 -5.27 -8.64 6.38
CA MET A 102 -4.67 -9.73 5.60
C MET A 102 -4.27 -9.26 4.18
N GLY A 103 -5.09 -8.44 3.54
CA GLY A 103 -4.82 -7.83 2.24
C GLY A 103 -3.59 -6.92 2.28
N TYR A 104 -3.47 -6.08 3.29
CA TYR A 104 -2.31 -5.22 3.53
C TYR A 104 -1.02 -6.01 3.67
N SER A 105 -1.07 -7.13 4.40
CA SER A 105 0.08 -8.04 4.52
C SER A 105 0.51 -8.61 3.16
N LEU A 106 -0.45 -9.09 2.38
CA LEU A 106 -0.21 -9.65 1.05
C LEU A 106 0.31 -8.59 0.07
N PHE A 107 -0.30 -7.41 0.06
CA PHE A 107 -0.05 -6.36 -0.92
C PHE A 107 1.22 -5.56 -0.60
N TRP A 108 1.28 -4.92 0.57
CA TRP A 108 2.39 -4.04 0.94
C TRP A 108 3.62 -4.79 1.47
N GLY A 109 3.43 -6.00 1.99
CA GLY A 109 4.50 -6.88 2.43
C GLY A 109 4.93 -7.86 1.34
N GLY A 110 4.08 -8.86 1.09
CA GLY A 110 4.38 -10.00 0.22
C GLY A 110 4.67 -9.61 -1.23
N ALA A 111 3.78 -8.84 -1.87
CA ALA A 111 3.91 -8.46 -3.27
C ALA A 111 5.11 -7.52 -3.49
N VAL A 112 5.35 -6.58 -2.56
CA VAL A 112 6.56 -5.72 -2.59
C VAL A 112 7.83 -6.55 -2.46
N TYR A 113 7.89 -7.54 -1.57
CA TYR A 113 9.03 -8.45 -1.48
C TYR A 113 9.26 -9.19 -2.81
N ILE A 114 8.22 -9.81 -3.38
CA ILE A 114 8.32 -10.54 -4.66
C ILE A 114 8.77 -9.61 -5.78
N ALA A 115 8.14 -8.44 -5.90
CA ALA A 115 8.48 -7.42 -6.89
C ALA A 115 9.94 -6.96 -6.74
N SER A 116 10.45 -6.81 -5.52
CA SER A 116 11.87 -6.49 -5.29
C SER A 116 12.80 -7.57 -5.85
N ARG A 117 12.46 -8.86 -5.67
CA ARG A 117 13.25 -9.96 -6.25
C ARG A 117 13.20 -9.94 -7.78
N MET A 118 12.03 -9.65 -8.36
CA MET A 118 11.85 -9.56 -9.81
C MET A 118 12.65 -8.40 -10.41
N VAL A 119 12.61 -7.22 -9.77
CA VAL A 119 13.36 -6.04 -10.21
C VAL A 119 14.87 -6.25 -10.04
N GLY A 120 15.30 -6.87 -8.94
CA GLY A 120 16.70 -7.26 -8.75
C GLY A 120 17.22 -8.24 -9.81
N LYS A 121 16.33 -9.00 -10.46
CA LYS A 121 16.65 -9.87 -11.59
C LYS A 121 16.49 -9.20 -12.97
N GLY A 122 16.24 -7.89 -13.02
CA GLY A 122 16.16 -7.11 -14.25
C GLY A 122 14.74 -6.80 -14.74
N THR A 123 13.70 -7.09 -13.97
CA THR A 123 12.34 -6.61 -14.29
C THR A 123 12.30 -5.09 -14.16
N SER A 124 11.73 -4.41 -15.16
CA SER A 124 11.55 -2.96 -15.11
C SER A 124 10.62 -2.55 -13.96
N ILE A 125 10.99 -1.50 -13.22
CA ILE A 125 10.14 -0.95 -12.15
C ILE A 125 8.80 -0.43 -12.68
N TYR A 126 8.76 0.02 -13.94
CA TYR A 126 7.51 0.42 -14.60
C TYR A 126 6.54 -0.76 -14.78
N LYS A 127 7.05 -1.99 -14.90
CA LYS A 127 6.19 -3.18 -14.91
C LYS A 127 5.59 -3.46 -13.54
N VAL A 128 6.34 -3.19 -12.46
CA VAL A 128 5.80 -3.26 -11.09
C VAL A 128 4.69 -2.22 -10.92
N PHE A 129 4.95 -0.97 -11.30
CA PHE A 129 3.95 0.09 -11.28
C PHE A 129 2.67 -0.33 -12.03
N ALA A 130 2.80 -0.77 -13.29
CA ALA A 130 1.66 -1.17 -14.10
C ALA A 130 0.92 -2.38 -13.54
N ALA A 131 1.64 -3.39 -13.03
CA ALA A 131 1.03 -4.58 -12.44
C ALA A 131 0.24 -4.24 -11.18
N VAL A 132 0.80 -3.40 -10.29
CA VAL A 132 0.13 -2.97 -9.07
C VAL A 132 -1.06 -2.08 -9.40
N PHE A 133 -0.92 -1.14 -10.34
CA PHE A 133 -2.01 -0.30 -10.81
C PHE A 133 -3.20 -1.15 -11.32
N VAL A 134 -2.95 -2.10 -12.21
CA VAL A 134 -4.01 -2.97 -12.76
C VAL A 134 -4.63 -3.85 -11.67
N MET A 135 -3.81 -4.37 -10.77
CA MET A 135 -4.29 -5.22 -9.69
C MET A 135 -5.14 -4.44 -8.68
N ASP A 136 -4.75 -3.21 -8.35
CA ASP A 136 -5.50 -2.29 -7.49
C ASP A 136 -6.87 -1.98 -8.09
N LEU A 137 -6.92 -1.64 -9.39
CA LEU A 137 -8.20 -1.47 -10.09
C LEU A 137 -9.08 -2.70 -9.99
N PHE A 138 -8.53 -3.89 -10.20
CA PHE A 138 -9.29 -5.12 -10.12
C PHE A 138 -9.84 -5.36 -8.71
N VAL A 139 -9.00 -5.20 -7.69
CA VAL A 139 -9.37 -5.43 -6.28
C VAL A 139 -10.41 -4.41 -5.82
N GLU A 140 -10.22 -3.13 -6.14
CA GLU A 140 -11.09 -2.04 -5.72
C GLU A 140 -12.44 -2.06 -6.45
N TYR A 141 -12.45 -2.27 -7.77
CA TYR A 141 -13.72 -2.42 -8.50
C TYR A 141 -14.48 -3.67 -8.07
N LEU A 142 -13.78 -4.78 -7.81
CA LEU A 142 -14.42 -5.98 -7.27
C LEU A 142 -14.99 -5.70 -5.88
N GLY A 143 -14.23 -5.07 -4.98
CA GLY A 143 -14.66 -4.79 -3.62
C GLY A 143 -15.79 -3.77 -3.54
N VAL A 144 -15.60 -2.59 -4.12
CA VAL A 144 -16.54 -1.46 -4.04
C VAL A 144 -17.72 -1.65 -4.99
N SER A 145 -17.47 -1.90 -6.27
CA SER A 145 -18.50 -1.83 -7.30
C SER A 145 -19.30 -3.13 -7.46
N VAL A 146 -18.66 -4.28 -7.24
CA VAL A 146 -19.29 -5.59 -7.47
C VAL A 146 -19.77 -6.22 -6.16
N LEU A 147 -18.94 -6.22 -5.12
CA LEU A 147 -19.24 -6.87 -3.84
C LEU A 147 -19.87 -5.93 -2.81
N GLY A 148 -19.77 -4.62 -2.99
CA GLY A 148 -20.32 -3.61 -2.09
C GLY A 148 -19.66 -3.58 -0.70
N VAL A 149 -18.47 -4.16 -0.54
CA VAL A 149 -17.80 -4.27 0.77
C VAL A 149 -17.15 -2.97 1.23
N GLY A 150 -16.98 -2.01 0.31
CA GLY A 150 -16.45 -0.66 0.55
C GLY A 150 -17.16 0.39 -0.30
N LEU A 151 -16.96 1.65 0.05
CA LEU A 151 -17.59 2.83 -0.56
C LEU A 151 -16.64 4.03 -0.46
N TYR A 152 -16.46 4.74 -1.56
CA TYR A 152 -15.94 6.11 -1.58
C TYR A 152 -17.09 7.11 -1.59
N TYR A 153 -17.37 7.74 -0.45
CA TYR A 153 -18.54 8.60 -0.28
C TYR A 153 -18.28 10.04 -0.75
N ASP A 154 -19.36 10.81 -0.91
CA ASP A 154 -19.34 12.17 -1.47
C ASP A 154 -18.65 12.29 -2.84
N PHE A 155 -18.30 13.52 -3.21
CA PHE A 155 -17.42 13.83 -4.31
C PHE A 155 -16.02 13.23 -4.07
N SER A 156 -15.49 12.56 -5.09
CA SER A 156 -14.06 12.26 -5.22
C SER A 156 -13.67 12.44 -6.68
N PRO A 157 -12.57 13.15 -6.99
CA PRO A 157 -12.19 13.43 -8.37
C PRO A 157 -11.84 12.13 -9.09
N LEU A 158 -12.14 12.06 -10.39
CA LEU A 158 -11.91 10.88 -11.23
C LEU A 158 -12.53 9.58 -10.68
N LYS A 159 -13.62 9.69 -9.90
CA LYS A 159 -14.40 8.53 -9.43
C LYS A 159 -15.18 7.91 -10.58
N PHE A 160 -14.75 6.74 -11.02
CA PHE A 160 -15.41 5.93 -12.04
C PHE A 160 -15.93 4.65 -11.37
N TRP A 161 -17.16 4.22 -11.65
CA TRP A 161 -17.80 3.06 -11.02
C TRP A 161 -17.63 2.93 -9.49
N GLY A 162 -17.51 4.04 -8.77
CA GLY A 162 -17.37 4.05 -7.31
C GLY A 162 -15.93 4.08 -6.78
N PHE A 163 -14.91 3.92 -7.62
CA PHE A 163 -13.50 4.00 -7.23
C PHE A 163 -12.79 5.21 -7.87
N PRO A 164 -12.05 6.03 -7.10
CA PRO A 164 -11.27 7.15 -7.63
C PRO A 164 -9.98 6.69 -8.31
N LEU A 165 -9.90 6.90 -9.63
CA LEU A 165 -8.77 6.41 -10.43
C LEU A 165 -7.39 6.95 -9.99
N TRP A 166 -7.33 8.17 -9.44
CA TRP A 166 -6.07 8.75 -8.94
C TRP A 166 -5.46 7.93 -7.81
N TRP A 167 -6.28 7.21 -7.03
CA TRP A 167 -5.84 6.40 -5.89
C TRP A 167 -4.95 5.24 -6.34
N ALA A 168 -5.33 4.57 -7.43
CA ALA A 168 -4.52 3.49 -8.00
C ALA A 168 -3.14 3.94 -8.46
N PHE A 169 -2.98 5.19 -8.92
CA PHE A 169 -1.65 5.74 -9.22
C PHE A 169 -0.80 5.88 -7.95
N VAL A 170 -1.40 6.37 -6.86
CA VAL A 170 -0.72 6.53 -5.56
C VAL A 170 -0.33 5.16 -5.00
N ASN A 171 -1.24 4.18 -5.04
CA ASN A 171 -0.96 2.81 -4.59
C ASN A 171 0.17 2.16 -5.41
N ALA A 172 0.15 2.31 -6.73
CA ALA A 172 1.21 1.81 -7.60
C ALA A 172 2.57 2.46 -7.30
N ALA A 173 2.60 3.78 -7.07
CA ALA A 173 3.82 4.47 -6.65
C ALA A 173 4.30 4.02 -5.26
N ALA A 174 3.40 3.76 -4.32
CA ALA A 174 3.76 3.28 -2.99
C ALA A 174 4.44 1.91 -3.04
N ALA A 175 3.98 1.01 -3.90
CA ALA A 175 4.63 -0.28 -4.12
C ALA A 175 6.01 -0.11 -4.76
N VAL A 176 6.16 0.82 -5.70
CA VAL A 176 7.46 1.17 -6.31
C VAL A 176 8.44 1.70 -5.26
N VAL A 177 8.01 2.61 -4.38
CA VAL A 177 8.82 3.11 -3.26
C VAL A 177 9.18 1.97 -2.30
N GLY A 178 8.25 1.06 -2.00
CA GLY A 178 8.52 -0.12 -1.19
C GLY A 178 9.61 -1.01 -1.79
N VAL A 179 9.54 -1.28 -3.10
CA VAL A 179 10.57 -2.05 -3.81
C VAL A 179 11.92 -1.34 -3.75
N TRP A 180 11.94 -0.03 -3.97
CA TRP A 180 13.16 0.78 -3.88
C TRP A 180 13.79 0.73 -2.50
N LEU A 181 12.99 0.88 -1.43
CA LEU A 181 13.48 0.80 -0.05
C LEU A 181 14.09 -0.57 0.24
N VAL A 182 13.42 -1.66 -0.15
CA VAL A 182 13.95 -3.01 0.02
C VAL A 182 15.29 -3.16 -0.70
N LEU A 183 15.34 -2.86 -2.00
CA LEU A 183 16.57 -3.00 -2.79
C LEU A 183 17.69 -2.07 -2.33
N THR A 184 17.38 -0.91 -1.77
CA THR A 184 18.38 0.06 -1.32
C THR A 184 18.97 -0.32 0.03
N LEU A 185 18.14 -0.82 0.94
CA LEU A 185 18.53 -1.09 2.32
C LEU A 185 19.09 -2.50 2.54
N GLU A 186 18.66 -3.50 1.76
CA GLU A 186 18.95 -4.91 2.05
C GLU A 186 20.45 -5.22 2.20
N ASP A 187 21.29 -4.69 1.31
CA ASP A 187 22.75 -4.91 1.35
C ASP A 187 23.41 -4.32 2.61
N ARG A 188 22.75 -3.34 3.26
CA ARG A 188 23.27 -2.60 4.41
C ARG A 188 22.75 -3.13 5.75
N MET A 189 21.70 -3.95 5.71
CA MET A 189 20.99 -4.41 6.90
C MET A 189 21.28 -5.89 7.13
N THR A 190 22.09 -6.18 8.14
CA THR A 190 22.46 -7.55 8.53
C THR A 190 22.03 -7.85 9.98
N GLY A 191 21.84 -9.14 10.28
CA GLY A 191 21.40 -9.59 11.60
C GLY A 191 20.11 -8.90 12.06
N TRP A 192 20.10 -8.41 13.31
CA TRP A 192 18.94 -7.73 13.90
C TRP A 192 18.54 -6.44 13.18
N ARG A 193 19.46 -5.78 12.45
CA ARG A 193 19.15 -4.55 11.69
C ARG A 193 18.14 -4.80 10.56
N ARG A 194 17.98 -6.05 10.12
CA ARG A 194 16.91 -6.45 9.19
C ARG A 194 15.51 -6.24 9.77
N ALA A 195 15.36 -5.99 11.07
CA ALA A 195 14.10 -5.57 11.67
C ALA A 195 13.55 -4.25 11.08
N VAL A 196 14.39 -3.41 10.43
CA VAL A 196 13.92 -2.21 9.71
C VAL A 196 12.87 -2.54 8.65
N PHE A 197 12.90 -3.76 8.09
CA PHE A 197 11.92 -4.21 7.10
C PHE A 197 10.51 -4.42 7.67
N LEU A 198 10.35 -4.47 9.00
CA LEU A 198 9.03 -4.43 9.64
C LEU A 198 8.31 -3.10 9.42
N VAL A 199 9.05 -1.99 9.35
CA VAL A 199 8.46 -0.66 9.16
C VAL A 199 8.51 -0.20 7.70
N THR A 200 9.23 -0.91 6.82
CA THR A 200 9.37 -0.54 5.41
C THR A 200 8.02 -0.46 4.67
N PRO A 201 7.09 -1.43 4.79
CA PRO A 201 5.78 -1.32 4.15
C PRO A 201 5.00 -0.08 4.61
N ALA A 202 4.93 0.15 5.92
CA ALA A 202 4.25 1.32 6.49
C ALA A 202 4.89 2.64 6.03
N THR A 203 6.22 2.68 5.96
CA THR A 203 6.96 3.85 5.48
C THR A 203 6.65 4.12 4.02
N ALA A 204 6.73 3.11 3.15
CA ALA A 204 6.45 3.25 1.72
C ALA A 204 5.01 3.72 1.47
N PHE A 205 4.06 3.09 2.15
CA PHE A 205 2.64 3.44 2.06
C PHE A 205 2.38 4.87 2.54
N GLY A 206 2.73 5.17 3.80
CA GLY A 206 2.43 6.46 4.43
C GLY A 206 3.12 7.64 3.76
N THR A 207 4.42 7.52 3.44
CA THR A 207 5.16 8.63 2.83
C THR A 207 4.69 8.92 1.40
N THR A 208 4.38 7.88 0.62
CA THR A 208 3.88 8.07 -0.74
C THR A 208 2.48 8.70 -0.74
N HIS A 209 1.59 8.23 0.14
CA HIS A 209 0.26 8.84 0.28
C HIS A 209 0.37 10.28 0.74
N ALA A 210 1.18 10.57 1.77
CA ALA A 210 1.40 11.94 2.23
C ALA A 210 2.00 12.84 1.14
N ALA A 211 2.89 12.34 0.29
CA ALA A 211 3.51 13.13 -0.78
C ALA A 211 2.57 13.36 -1.98
N CYS A 212 1.81 12.34 -2.39
CA CYS A 212 1.01 12.39 -3.60
C CYS A 212 -0.44 12.83 -3.36
N ALA A 213 -1.08 12.35 -2.29
CA ALA A 213 -2.52 12.45 -2.09
C ALA A 213 -2.96 13.68 -1.27
N TRP A 214 -2.03 14.35 -0.58
CA TRP A 214 -2.36 15.46 0.32
C TRP A 214 -3.20 16.58 -0.32
N PRO A 215 -3.02 16.99 -1.60
CA PRO A 215 -3.88 18.04 -2.16
C PRO A 215 -5.28 17.52 -2.43
N VAL A 216 -5.42 16.24 -2.73
CA VAL A 216 -6.75 15.64 -2.93
C VAL A 216 -7.47 15.62 -1.60
N TRP A 217 -6.82 15.14 -0.54
CA TRP A 217 -7.39 15.17 0.81
C TRP A 217 -7.76 16.58 1.25
N LEU A 218 -6.91 17.57 0.99
CA LEU A 218 -7.24 18.97 1.27
C LEU A 218 -8.48 19.44 0.50
N ALA A 219 -8.58 19.12 -0.79
CA ALA A 219 -9.75 19.45 -1.60
C ALA A 219 -11.03 18.74 -1.13
N LEU A 220 -10.94 17.49 -0.67
CA LEU A 220 -12.07 16.71 -0.15
C LEU A 220 -12.62 17.24 1.18
N HIS A 221 -11.77 17.89 1.98
CA HIS A 221 -12.07 18.38 3.32
C HIS A 221 -12.09 19.92 3.42
N SER A 222 -12.28 20.61 2.29
CA SER A 222 -12.42 22.07 2.23
C SER A 222 -13.73 22.49 1.55
N ASP A 223 -14.04 23.78 1.63
CA ASP A 223 -15.12 24.42 0.88
C ASP A 223 -14.71 24.79 -0.56
N ALA A 224 -13.56 24.27 -1.03
CA ALA A 224 -13.08 24.51 -2.38
C ALA A 224 -14.06 23.96 -3.43
N PRO A 225 -14.21 24.65 -4.57
CA PRO A 225 -15.05 24.16 -5.66
C PRO A 225 -14.49 22.83 -6.23
N GLN A 226 -15.38 21.96 -6.71
CA GLN A 226 -15.02 20.60 -7.18
C GLN A 226 -13.90 20.56 -8.22
N TRP A 227 -13.76 21.59 -9.06
CA TRP A 227 -12.67 21.68 -10.05
C TRP A 227 -11.28 21.63 -9.39
N ALA A 228 -11.14 22.14 -8.17
CA ALA A 228 -9.88 22.06 -7.42
C ALA A 228 -9.51 20.62 -7.08
N GLY A 229 -10.49 19.74 -6.85
CA GLY A 229 -10.27 18.31 -6.67
C GLY A 229 -9.70 17.64 -7.92
N TYR A 230 -10.13 18.03 -9.11
CA TYR A 230 -9.56 17.50 -10.36
C TYR A 230 -8.12 17.97 -10.59
N VAL A 231 -7.79 19.21 -10.24
CA VAL A 231 -6.40 19.72 -10.27
C VAL A 231 -5.53 18.96 -9.27
N ALA A 232 -6.04 18.73 -8.06
CA ALA A 232 -5.37 17.93 -7.05
C ALA A 232 -5.15 16.46 -7.49
N ALA A 233 -6.12 15.86 -8.17
CA ALA A 233 -5.97 14.52 -8.73
C ALA A 233 -4.90 14.46 -9.84
N ALA A 234 -4.84 15.49 -10.70
CA ALA A 234 -3.78 15.60 -11.70
C ALA A 234 -2.40 15.72 -11.05
N TYR A 235 -2.27 16.47 -9.95
CA TYR A 235 -1.05 16.50 -9.14
C TYR A 235 -0.70 15.11 -8.57
N ALA A 236 -1.67 14.41 -7.98
CA ALA A 236 -1.43 13.09 -7.38
C ALA A 236 -0.90 12.09 -8.42
N ILE A 237 -1.48 12.09 -9.63
CA ILE A 237 -1.03 11.28 -10.77
C ILE A 237 0.39 11.68 -11.19
N ALA A 238 0.63 12.99 -11.39
CA ALA A 238 1.93 13.49 -11.83
C ALA A 238 3.04 13.17 -10.82
N MET A 239 2.79 13.34 -9.52
CA MET A 239 3.71 12.99 -8.44
C MET A 239 3.98 11.49 -8.38
N SER A 240 2.95 10.65 -8.54
CA SER A 240 3.10 9.19 -8.53
C SER A 240 3.98 8.71 -9.69
N LEU A 241 3.78 9.26 -10.89
CA LEU A 241 4.63 8.99 -12.05
C LEU A 241 6.04 9.56 -11.87
N GLY A 242 6.17 10.76 -11.29
CA GLY A 242 7.45 11.40 -11.00
C GLY A 242 8.30 10.61 -10.00
N LEU A 243 7.69 10.13 -8.90
CA LEU A 243 8.34 9.24 -7.94
C LEU A 243 8.77 7.93 -8.60
N THR A 244 7.93 7.37 -9.47
CA THR A 244 8.27 6.15 -10.21
C THR A 244 9.47 6.36 -11.13
N ALA A 245 9.50 7.49 -11.85
CA ALA A 245 10.62 7.86 -12.70
C ALA A 245 11.90 8.10 -11.90
N PHE A 246 11.81 8.79 -10.76
CA PHE A 246 12.91 8.99 -9.82
C PHE A 246 13.49 7.66 -9.33
N VAL A 247 12.63 6.74 -8.87
CA VAL A 247 13.07 5.40 -8.46
C VAL A 247 13.73 4.64 -9.62
N ALA A 248 13.17 4.75 -10.83
CA ALA A 248 13.77 4.12 -12.01
C ALA A 248 15.18 4.64 -12.29
N THR A 249 15.41 5.95 -12.14
CA THR A 249 16.74 6.56 -12.31
C THR A 249 17.72 6.11 -11.22
N GLU A 250 17.29 6.08 -9.96
CA GLU A 250 18.10 5.63 -8.83
C GLU A 250 18.51 4.15 -8.96
N LEU A 251 17.54 3.29 -9.30
CA LEU A 251 17.80 1.86 -9.49
C LEU A 251 18.69 1.61 -10.70
N ARG A 252 18.56 2.38 -11.79
CA ARG A 252 19.48 2.28 -12.94
C ARG A 252 20.91 2.62 -12.53
N ALA A 253 21.13 3.69 -11.78
CA ALA A 253 22.46 4.06 -11.29
C ALA A 253 23.05 2.97 -10.38
N LYS A 254 22.22 2.33 -9.55
CA LYS A 254 22.64 1.26 -8.64
C LYS A 254 22.90 -0.08 -9.34
N LEU A 255 22.14 -0.42 -10.38
CA LEU A 255 22.18 -1.74 -11.04
C LEU A 255 23.09 -1.79 -12.28
N LEU A 256 23.61 -0.66 -12.77
CA LEU A 256 24.56 -0.66 -13.88
C LEU A 256 25.94 -1.24 -13.46
N PRO A 257 26.53 -2.15 -14.26
CA PRO A 257 27.90 -2.61 -14.05
C PRO A 257 28.86 -1.46 -14.36
N GLY A 258 29.35 -0.77 -13.32
CA GLY A 258 30.34 0.30 -13.46
C GLY A 258 30.30 1.40 -12.40
N SER A 259 29.28 1.44 -11.53
CA SER A 259 29.18 2.47 -10.46
C SER A 259 29.98 2.17 -9.19
N ARG A 260 30.78 1.10 -9.18
CA ARG A 260 31.87 0.94 -8.20
C ARG A 260 33.08 1.70 -8.72
N VAL A 261 33.22 2.95 -8.29
CA VAL A 261 34.53 3.60 -8.27
C VAL A 261 35.44 2.73 -7.41
N ASP A 262 36.55 2.31 -7.98
CA ASP A 262 37.58 1.50 -7.35
C ASP A 262 37.94 2.05 -5.96
N GLY A 263 37.61 1.26 -4.94
CA GLY A 263 37.82 1.60 -3.55
C GLY A 263 37.67 0.35 -2.69
N GLY A 264 38.60 -0.60 -2.85
CA GLY A 264 38.90 -1.63 -1.84
C GLY A 264 37.91 -2.79 -1.71
N GLU A 265 38.32 -3.95 -2.25
CA GLU A 265 37.95 -5.31 -1.81
C GLU A 265 36.49 -5.59 -1.40
N GLY A 266 35.71 -6.07 -2.35
CA GLY A 266 34.41 -6.68 -2.07
C GLY A 266 33.86 -7.40 -3.30
N ARG A 267 34.50 -8.50 -3.69
CA ARG A 267 34.11 -9.35 -4.83
C ARG A 267 32.62 -9.70 -4.74
N TRP A 268 31.81 -9.19 -5.68
CA TRP A 268 30.41 -9.56 -5.82
C TRP A 268 30.37 -11.04 -6.24
N ARG A 269 30.14 -11.94 -5.27
CA ARG A 269 29.72 -13.32 -5.58
C ARG A 269 28.21 -13.26 -5.73
N SER A 270 27.72 -13.38 -6.97
CA SER A 270 26.33 -13.77 -7.24
C SER A 270 25.96 -14.96 -6.35
N PRO A 271 24.97 -14.85 -5.45
CA PRO A 271 24.44 -16.03 -4.75
C PRO A 271 23.56 -16.90 -5.65
N LEU A 272 23.40 -16.59 -6.94
CA LEU A 272 22.39 -17.19 -7.81
C LEU A 272 22.97 -17.91 -9.04
N ALA A 273 24.27 -18.25 -9.00
CA ALA A 273 24.91 -19.11 -10.00
C ALA A 273 25.36 -20.46 -9.45
N ALA A 274 24.90 -20.84 -8.26
CA ALA A 274 25.04 -22.20 -7.75
C ALA A 274 23.73 -22.59 -7.10
N HIS A 275 22.85 -23.20 -7.89
CA HIS A 275 21.91 -24.28 -7.57
C HIS A 275 20.86 -24.39 -8.68
#